data_AF-A0A1G3LNV4-F1
#
_entry.id   AF-A0A1G3LNV4-F1
#
_cell.length_a   1.000
_cell.length_b   1.000
_cell.length_c   1.000
_cell.angle_alpha   90.00
_cell.angle_beta   90.00
_cell.angle_gamma   90.00
#
_symmetry.space_group_name_H-M   'P 1'
#
loop_
_entity.id
_entity.type
_entity.pdbx_description
1 polymer ?
#
loop_
_entity_poly.entity_id
_entity_poly.type
_entity_poly.pdbx_seq_one_letter_code
_entity_poly.pdbx_strand_id
1 'polypeptide(L)'
;MGSAASYAVFGGGAGVTNQGTLTSINGDLGTTGASTMITGFHSEAFSYTETPLNVGAVSGSVITNAPQGSVADFEIAKAVAADALSAFNFLASIPDGMDPGAGQLGGLTLIPGVYKSAAGPFLITGSDLTLDAQGNPDAVWVFQAASSLTVGNPVASQSVILINGAQAKNVYWYVGSAATINGAGGGTMVGTIIASAGMTFSTSGNLNVTTLNGKALALFASITMVNTVINSDGISVVEPEAVVVPVVSSITVTGSTASAVVPVVAGGGFIIVQNDGGLVTVTETGIGTIAIDNDGGILTATNTGDGTMTINSNATGTVTVTNTGNGNVTVNATGSEVITITHTGDDDFVYPILP
;
A
#
# COMPACT_ATOMS: atom_id res chain seq x y z
N MET A 1 -21.08 13.37 -13.39
CA MET A 1 -19.80 12.70 -13.10
C MET A 1 -18.99 12.39 -14.36
N GLY A 2 -19.60 12.26 -15.55
CA GLY A 2 -18.83 12.09 -16.80
C GLY A 2 -17.81 10.95 -16.71
N SER A 3 -16.61 11.18 -17.21
CA SER A 3 -15.46 10.27 -17.13
C SER A 3 -14.98 10.02 -15.69
N ALA A 4 -15.20 10.94 -14.75
CA ALA A 4 -14.85 10.70 -13.33
C ALA A 4 -15.66 9.56 -12.69
N ALA A 5 -16.75 9.11 -13.31
CA ALA A 5 -17.51 7.96 -12.83
C ALA A 5 -16.75 6.62 -12.96
N SER A 6 -15.75 6.50 -13.85
CA SER A 6 -14.98 5.25 -13.99
C SER A 6 -13.89 5.09 -12.94
N TYR A 7 -13.51 6.17 -12.25
CA TYR A 7 -12.40 6.14 -11.29
C TYR A 7 -12.87 5.76 -9.88
N ALA A 8 -12.07 4.93 -9.22
CA ALA A 8 -12.15 4.69 -7.79
C ALA A 8 -11.54 5.86 -7.01
N VAL A 9 -10.36 6.29 -7.47
CA VAL A 9 -9.55 7.31 -6.81
C VAL A 9 -9.01 8.28 -7.85
N PHE A 10 -9.15 9.57 -7.59
CA PHE A 10 -8.52 10.61 -8.38
C PHE A 10 -7.88 11.65 -7.46
N GLY A 11 -6.55 11.71 -7.45
CA GLY A 11 -5.81 12.78 -6.78
C GLY A 11 -5.60 13.94 -7.75
N GLY A 12 -5.78 15.18 -7.30
CA GLY A 12 -5.50 16.37 -8.11
C GLY A 12 -4.03 16.47 -8.52
N GLY A 13 -3.52 17.66 -8.85
CA GLY A 13 -2.14 17.81 -9.32
C GLY A 13 -1.04 17.31 -8.36
N ALA A 14 -1.39 17.06 -7.08
CA ALA A 14 -0.51 16.53 -6.05
C ALA A 14 -0.52 14.99 -5.90
N GLY A 15 -1.27 14.25 -6.72
CA GLY A 15 -1.23 12.80 -6.79
C GLY A 15 -1.84 12.05 -5.60
N VAL A 16 -1.35 10.83 -5.35
CA VAL A 16 -1.92 9.89 -4.37
C VAL A 16 -0.80 9.15 -3.66
N THR A 17 -0.82 9.19 -2.33
CA THR A 17 0.23 8.59 -1.48
C THR A 17 -0.34 7.46 -0.64
N ASN A 18 0.28 6.30 -0.72
CA ASN A 18 0.05 5.20 0.20
C ASN A 18 1.23 5.02 1.16
N GLN A 19 0.90 4.75 2.42
CA GLN A 19 1.81 4.48 3.52
C GLN A 19 1.44 3.20 4.28
N GLY A 20 0.65 2.30 3.68
CA GLY A 20 0.26 1.02 4.28
C GLY A 20 0.48 -0.17 3.35
N THR A 21 0.52 -1.37 3.92
CA THR A 21 0.72 -2.62 3.18
C THR A 21 -0.58 -3.36 2.85
N LEU A 22 -1.70 -2.91 3.41
CA LEU A 22 -3.03 -3.47 3.20
C LEU A 22 -3.92 -2.58 2.32
N THR A 23 -3.33 -1.57 1.68
CA THR A 23 -4.08 -0.67 0.81
C THR A 23 -4.44 -1.38 -0.49
N SER A 24 -5.71 -1.32 -0.87
CA SER A 24 -6.23 -1.91 -2.12
C SER A 24 -7.26 -1.00 -2.76
N ILE A 25 -7.07 -0.69 -4.04
CA ILE A 25 -7.98 0.11 -4.85
C ILE A 25 -8.63 -0.80 -5.88
N ASN A 26 -9.94 -0.98 -5.74
CA ASN A 26 -10.80 -1.74 -6.64
C ASN A 26 -11.45 -0.82 -7.67
N GLY A 27 -10.71 -0.55 -8.74
CA GLY A 27 -11.06 0.34 -9.85
C GLY A 27 -9.90 1.24 -10.27
N ASP A 28 -10.18 2.16 -11.19
CA ASP A 28 -9.13 2.99 -11.78
C ASP A 28 -8.60 4.07 -10.81
N LEU A 29 -7.30 4.34 -10.90
CA LEU A 29 -6.60 5.40 -10.17
C LEU A 29 -6.13 6.46 -11.16
N GLY A 30 -6.27 7.75 -10.82
CA GLY A 30 -5.86 8.83 -11.69
C GLY A 30 -5.25 10.04 -11.00
N THR A 31 -4.43 10.79 -11.75
CA THR A 31 -4.00 12.13 -11.37
C THR A 31 -3.61 12.98 -12.58
N THR A 32 -3.79 14.30 -12.48
CA THR A 32 -3.19 15.27 -13.43
C THR A 32 -1.72 15.57 -13.12
N GLY A 33 -1.20 15.12 -11.98
CA GLY A 33 0.21 15.24 -11.62
C GLY A 33 1.13 14.33 -12.45
N ALA A 34 2.44 14.55 -12.33
CA ALA A 34 3.44 13.61 -12.82
C ALA A 34 3.27 12.23 -12.16
N SER A 35 3.60 11.16 -12.86
CA SER A 35 3.45 9.79 -12.31
C SER A 35 4.21 9.58 -10.99
N THR A 36 5.27 10.35 -10.73
CA THR A 36 6.03 10.36 -9.46
C THR A 36 5.25 10.90 -8.26
N MET A 37 4.11 11.55 -8.49
CA MET A 37 3.19 11.99 -7.42
C MET A 37 2.29 10.85 -6.93
N ILE A 38 2.31 9.69 -7.61
CA ILE A 38 1.79 8.45 -7.05
C ILE A 38 2.94 7.74 -6.33
N THR A 39 2.72 7.34 -5.08
CA THR A 39 3.75 6.70 -4.24
C THR A 39 3.15 5.58 -3.41
N GLY A 40 3.89 4.48 -3.24
CA GLY A 40 3.49 3.33 -2.44
C GLY A 40 2.42 2.47 -3.10
N PHE A 41 2.35 2.43 -4.44
CA PHE A 41 1.35 1.64 -5.14
C PHE A 41 1.97 0.78 -6.23
N HIS A 42 1.31 -0.30 -6.59
CA HIS A 42 1.54 -1.04 -7.82
C HIS A 42 0.22 -1.39 -8.49
N SER A 43 0.33 -1.69 -9.78
CA SER A 43 -0.71 -2.26 -10.63
C SER A 43 -0.08 -3.38 -11.45
N GLU A 44 -0.88 -4.08 -12.26
CA GLU A 44 -0.35 -5.09 -13.19
C GLU A 44 0.68 -4.49 -14.18
N ALA A 45 0.56 -3.20 -14.51
CA ALA A 45 1.39 -2.54 -15.51
C ALA A 45 2.64 -1.85 -14.94
N PHE A 46 2.60 -1.42 -13.67
CA PHE A 46 3.66 -0.57 -13.10
C PHE A 46 3.68 -0.55 -11.56
N SER A 47 4.88 -0.36 -10.97
CA SER A 47 5.10 -0.12 -9.54
C SER A 47 5.63 1.29 -9.23
N TYR A 48 4.85 2.08 -8.50
CA TYR A 48 5.11 3.46 -8.08
C TYR A 48 5.79 3.51 -6.71
N THR A 49 7.08 3.91 -6.67
CA THR A 49 7.93 4.09 -5.47
C THR A 49 7.41 3.37 -4.22
N GLU A 50 7.69 2.08 -4.14
CA GLU A 50 7.28 1.23 -3.03
C GLU A 50 8.47 0.94 -2.10
N THR A 51 8.14 0.62 -0.87
CA THR A 51 9.02 0.10 0.17
C THR A 51 8.29 -1.09 0.82
N PRO A 52 8.98 -1.90 1.63
CA PRO A 52 8.32 -2.96 2.41
C PRO A 52 7.19 -2.46 3.33
N LEU A 53 7.08 -1.14 3.57
CA LEU A 53 6.07 -0.53 4.43
C LEU A 53 4.90 0.11 3.65
N ASN A 54 4.92 0.14 2.31
CA ASN A 54 3.87 0.78 1.50
C ASN A 54 3.68 0.12 0.12
N VAL A 55 3.09 -1.07 0.11
CA VAL A 55 2.77 -1.87 -1.10
C VAL A 55 1.27 -1.90 -1.35
N GLY A 56 0.72 -0.81 -1.89
CA GLY A 56 -0.72 -0.69 -2.16
C GLY A 56 -1.08 -1.26 -3.53
N ALA A 57 -2.10 -2.11 -3.63
CA ALA A 57 -2.52 -2.69 -4.90
C ALA A 57 -3.59 -1.82 -5.60
N VAL A 58 -3.50 -1.70 -6.93
CA VAL A 58 -4.55 -1.11 -7.79
C VAL A 58 -4.93 -2.15 -8.84
N SER A 59 -6.22 -2.54 -8.87
CA SER A 59 -6.72 -3.53 -9.83
C SER A 59 -7.16 -2.92 -11.17
N GLY A 60 -7.43 -1.62 -11.20
CA GLY A 60 -7.78 -0.89 -12.42
C GLY A 60 -6.58 -0.27 -13.12
N SER A 61 -6.88 0.53 -14.14
CA SER A 61 -5.87 1.32 -14.86
C SER A 61 -5.36 2.47 -14.00
N VAL A 62 -4.07 2.79 -14.12
CA VAL A 62 -3.46 3.96 -13.48
C VAL A 62 -3.13 5.01 -14.53
N ILE A 63 -3.86 6.11 -14.54
CA ILE A 63 -3.74 7.18 -15.56
C ILE A 63 -3.07 8.41 -14.95
N THR A 64 -1.90 8.78 -15.50
CA THR A 64 -1.05 9.87 -14.98
C THR A 64 -0.44 10.68 -16.10
N ASN A 65 0.28 11.76 -15.77
CA ASN A 65 1.17 12.42 -16.72
C ASN A 65 2.55 11.72 -16.76
N ALA A 66 3.42 12.16 -17.66
CA ALA A 66 4.83 11.77 -17.73
C ALA A 66 5.51 11.77 -16.32
N PRO A 67 6.53 10.92 -16.09
CA PRO A 67 7.27 10.12 -17.09
C PRO A 67 6.64 8.79 -17.50
N GLN A 68 5.71 8.21 -16.73
CA GLN A 68 5.10 6.94 -17.12
C GLN A 68 3.85 7.09 -17.98
N GLY A 69 3.05 8.13 -17.71
CA GLY A 69 1.89 8.44 -18.53
C GLY A 69 2.29 9.04 -19.88
N SER A 70 1.49 8.78 -20.90
CA SER A 70 1.59 9.40 -22.21
C SER A 70 0.88 10.76 -22.26
N VAL A 71 1.06 11.49 -23.36
CA VAL A 71 0.28 12.71 -23.63
C VAL A 71 -1.22 12.40 -23.70
N ALA A 72 -1.60 11.23 -24.25
CA ALA A 72 -3.00 10.81 -24.31
C ALA A 72 -3.57 10.54 -22.92
N ASP A 73 -2.79 9.89 -22.04
CA ASP A 73 -3.17 9.65 -20.65
C ASP A 73 -3.38 10.95 -19.89
N PHE A 74 -2.52 11.95 -20.13
CA PHE A 74 -2.69 13.26 -19.53
C PHE A 74 -3.95 13.99 -20.02
N GLU A 75 -4.32 13.86 -21.29
CA GLU A 75 -5.61 14.40 -21.79
C GLU A 75 -6.81 13.70 -21.14
N ILE A 76 -6.75 12.39 -20.94
CA ILE A 76 -7.78 11.62 -20.20
C ILE A 76 -7.87 12.13 -18.76
N ALA A 77 -6.74 12.25 -18.05
CA ALA A 77 -6.71 12.75 -16.68
C ALA A 77 -7.30 14.17 -16.56
N LYS A 78 -7.05 15.06 -17.52
CA LYS A 78 -7.66 16.41 -17.55
C LYS A 78 -9.17 16.36 -17.75
N ALA A 79 -9.67 15.49 -18.63
CA ALA A 79 -11.11 15.31 -18.81
C ALA A 79 -11.78 14.81 -17.52
N VAL A 80 -11.15 13.85 -16.84
CA VAL A 80 -11.61 13.33 -15.54
C VAL A 80 -11.65 14.43 -14.49
N ALA A 81 -10.58 15.23 -14.37
CA ALA A 81 -10.55 16.36 -13.44
C ALA A 81 -11.65 17.41 -13.74
N ALA A 82 -11.90 17.71 -15.01
CA ALA A 82 -12.95 18.64 -15.42
C ALA A 82 -14.37 18.11 -15.11
N ASP A 83 -14.59 16.82 -15.30
CA ASP A 83 -15.87 16.17 -14.98
C ASP A 83 -16.10 16.04 -13.47
N ALA A 84 -15.04 15.80 -12.69
CA ALA A 84 -15.09 15.82 -11.22
C ALA A 84 -15.40 17.23 -10.70
N LEU A 85 -14.78 18.27 -11.25
CA LEU A 85 -15.08 19.67 -10.93
C LEU A 85 -16.52 20.04 -11.30
N SER A 86 -17.01 19.56 -12.45
CA SER A 86 -18.40 19.76 -12.86
C SER A 86 -19.38 19.09 -11.89
N ALA A 87 -19.08 17.86 -11.45
CA ALA A 87 -19.87 17.17 -10.43
C ALA A 87 -19.83 17.90 -9.08
N PHE A 88 -18.67 18.40 -8.65
CA PHE A 88 -18.52 19.21 -7.45
C PHE A 88 -19.39 20.47 -7.48
N ASN A 89 -19.32 21.23 -8.57
CA ASN A 89 -20.11 22.45 -8.76
C ASN A 89 -21.61 22.14 -8.83
N PHE A 90 -22.00 21.03 -9.47
CA PHE A 90 -23.38 20.57 -9.47
C PHE A 90 -23.88 20.29 -8.05
N LEU A 91 -23.14 19.48 -7.27
CA LEU A 91 -23.51 19.17 -5.88
C LEU A 91 -23.61 20.44 -5.02
N ALA A 92 -22.72 21.42 -5.23
CA ALA A 92 -22.76 22.71 -4.53
C ALA A 92 -23.99 23.56 -4.92
N SER A 93 -24.51 23.40 -6.14
CA SER A 93 -25.65 24.18 -6.66
C SER A 93 -27.02 23.61 -6.30
N ILE A 94 -27.08 22.36 -5.82
CA ILE A 94 -28.32 21.74 -5.35
C ILE A 94 -28.86 22.60 -4.20
N PRO A 95 -30.16 22.96 -4.19
CA PRO A 95 -30.74 23.74 -3.11
C PRO A 95 -30.42 23.19 -1.72
N ASP A 96 -30.08 24.09 -0.81
CA ASP A 96 -29.64 23.76 0.53
C ASP A 96 -30.65 22.86 1.27
N GLY A 97 -30.10 21.85 1.93
CA GLY A 97 -30.83 20.91 2.75
C GLY A 97 -30.97 21.30 4.21
N MET A 98 -31.54 20.40 5.01
CA MET A 98 -31.63 20.55 6.47
C MET A 98 -30.29 20.22 7.16
N ASP A 99 -30.08 20.77 8.36
CA ASP A 99 -28.93 20.48 9.24
C ASP A 99 -29.39 19.84 10.57
N PRO A 100 -29.71 18.53 10.59
CA PRO A 100 -30.41 17.90 11.71
C PRO A 100 -29.58 17.81 13.00
N GLY A 101 -28.25 17.93 12.90
CA GLY A 101 -27.35 17.82 14.06
C GLY A 101 -26.36 18.97 14.18
N ALA A 102 -26.66 20.12 13.55
CA ALA A 102 -25.78 21.29 13.56
C ALA A 102 -24.33 20.94 13.14
N GLY A 103 -24.20 20.17 12.06
CA GLY A 103 -22.93 19.65 11.56
C GLY A 103 -22.48 18.31 12.17
N GLN A 104 -23.10 17.79 13.24
CA GLN A 104 -22.84 16.44 13.75
C GLN A 104 -23.84 15.43 13.19
N LEU A 105 -23.36 14.44 12.47
CA LEU A 105 -24.17 13.38 11.86
C LEU A 105 -24.08 12.04 12.60
N GLY A 106 -23.08 11.86 13.46
CA GLY A 106 -22.93 10.66 14.28
C GLY A 106 -24.14 10.42 15.18
N GLY A 107 -24.65 9.18 15.19
CA GLY A 107 -25.83 8.78 15.95
C GLY A 107 -27.17 9.11 15.27
N LEU A 108 -27.16 9.77 14.11
CA LEU A 108 -28.38 10.06 13.37
C LEU A 108 -28.78 8.90 12.45
N THR A 109 -30.08 8.78 12.20
CA THR A 109 -30.63 8.02 11.08
C THR A 109 -31.29 8.99 10.11
N LEU A 110 -30.80 9.04 8.88
CA LEU A 110 -31.22 10.01 7.87
C LEU A 110 -31.94 9.31 6.72
N ILE A 111 -33.14 9.78 6.43
CA ILE A 111 -33.92 9.41 5.24
C ILE A 111 -33.32 10.08 3.99
N PRO A 112 -33.76 9.73 2.76
CA PRO A 112 -33.18 10.30 1.54
C PRO A 112 -33.41 11.81 1.48
N GLY A 113 -32.39 12.57 1.06
CA GLY A 113 -32.48 14.02 1.02
C GLY A 113 -31.16 14.74 0.83
N VAL A 114 -31.25 16.08 0.80
CA VAL A 114 -30.10 16.98 0.81
C VAL A 114 -29.90 17.45 2.25
N TYR A 115 -28.64 17.49 2.68
CA TYR A 115 -28.21 17.90 4.00
C TYR A 115 -27.06 18.90 3.87
N LYS A 116 -27.15 20.05 4.55
CA LYS A 116 -26.10 21.07 4.50
C LYS A 116 -25.69 21.48 5.90
N SER A 117 -24.39 21.49 6.17
CA SER A 117 -23.89 21.99 7.45
C SER A 117 -23.97 23.51 7.49
N ALA A 118 -24.72 24.06 8.44
CA ALA A 118 -24.80 25.51 8.65
C ALA A 118 -23.48 26.08 9.15
N ALA A 119 -22.73 25.29 9.94
CA ALA A 119 -21.42 25.69 10.46
C ALA A 119 -20.28 25.55 9.43
N GLY A 120 -20.53 24.85 8.32
CA GLY A 120 -19.55 24.54 7.29
C GLY A 120 -19.09 23.08 7.28
N PRO A 121 -18.62 22.49 8.40
CA PRO A 121 -18.11 21.13 8.41
C PRO A 121 -19.19 20.10 8.75
N PHE A 122 -19.03 18.88 8.25
CA PHE A 122 -19.71 17.71 8.81
C PHE A 122 -18.76 16.86 9.65
N LEU A 123 -19.29 16.36 10.76
CA LEU A 123 -18.65 15.44 11.67
C LEU A 123 -19.47 14.15 11.73
N ILE A 124 -18.82 13.00 11.71
CA ILE A 124 -19.39 11.70 12.05
C ILE A 124 -18.54 11.16 13.19
N THR A 125 -18.83 11.59 14.43
CA THR A 125 -18.02 11.26 15.60
C THR A 125 -18.88 10.78 16.76
N GLY A 126 -18.28 9.98 17.65
CA GLY A 126 -18.94 9.43 18.85
C GLY A 126 -19.92 8.29 18.56
N SER A 127 -20.54 8.24 17.38
CA SER A 127 -21.41 7.16 16.93
C SER A 127 -21.49 7.13 15.41
N ASP A 128 -21.97 6.01 14.87
CA ASP A 128 -22.14 5.81 13.43
C ASP A 128 -23.33 6.59 12.88
N LEU A 129 -23.26 6.95 11.59
CA LEU A 129 -24.37 7.54 10.84
C LEU A 129 -25.13 6.42 10.13
N THR A 130 -26.46 6.41 10.20
CA THR A 130 -27.31 5.46 9.45
C THR A 130 -28.06 6.18 8.33
N LEU A 131 -28.06 5.61 7.13
CA LEU A 131 -28.85 6.07 5.98
C LEU A 131 -29.94 5.04 5.67
N ASP A 132 -31.19 5.49 5.77
CA ASP A 132 -32.37 4.63 5.63
C ASP A 132 -33.13 4.93 4.34
N ALA A 133 -33.06 4.02 3.38
CA ALA A 133 -33.78 4.15 2.10
C ALA A 133 -35.30 4.01 2.21
N GLN A 134 -35.83 3.58 3.36
CA GLN A 134 -37.26 3.34 3.57
C GLN A 134 -37.88 2.39 2.53
N GLY A 135 -37.09 1.43 2.03
CA GLY A 135 -37.49 0.47 0.99
C GLY A 135 -37.34 0.99 -0.44
N ASN A 136 -36.84 2.21 -0.65
CA ASN A 136 -36.58 2.78 -1.98
C ASN A 136 -35.12 2.56 -2.42
N PRO A 137 -34.82 1.62 -3.34
CA PRO A 137 -33.45 1.39 -3.80
C PRO A 137 -32.87 2.59 -4.57
N ASP A 138 -33.71 3.47 -5.12
CA ASP A 138 -33.29 4.68 -5.84
C ASP A 138 -33.19 5.90 -4.92
N ALA A 139 -33.23 5.69 -3.60
CA ALA A 139 -33.00 6.73 -2.60
C ALA A 139 -31.63 7.39 -2.78
N VAL A 140 -31.59 8.73 -2.69
CA VAL A 140 -30.39 9.55 -2.87
C VAL A 140 -30.13 10.40 -1.63
N TRP A 141 -28.85 10.50 -1.26
CA TRP A 141 -28.36 11.42 -0.24
C TRP A 141 -27.30 12.35 -0.82
N VAL A 142 -27.43 13.64 -0.52
CA VAL A 142 -26.43 14.65 -0.84
C VAL A 142 -26.05 15.39 0.43
N PHE A 143 -24.77 15.29 0.81
CA PHE A 143 -24.21 16.00 1.96
C PHE A 143 -23.33 17.15 1.47
N GLN A 144 -23.67 18.37 1.88
CA GLN A 144 -22.95 19.59 1.54
C GLN A 144 -22.21 20.14 2.77
N ALA A 145 -20.92 19.84 2.88
CA ALA A 145 -20.01 20.48 3.83
C ALA A 145 -19.24 21.61 3.10
N ALA A 146 -19.57 22.87 3.35
CA ALA A 146 -18.85 24.02 2.77
C ALA A 146 -17.38 24.10 3.20
N SER A 147 -17.00 23.43 4.29
CA SER A 147 -15.60 23.25 4.71
C SER A 147 -15.22 21.76 4.71
N SER A 148 -14.98 21.17 5.88
CA SER A 148 -14.40 19.83 6.00
C SER A 148 -15.43 18.74 6.27
N LEU A 149 -15.05 17.50 5.94
CA LEU A 149 -15.72 16.30 6.43
C LEU A 149 -14.77 15.54 7.36
N THR A 150 -15.20 15.22 8.57
CA THR A 150 -14.41 14.41 9.51
C THR A 150 -15.22 13.20 9.95
N VAL A 151 -14.68 12.00 9.73
CA VAL A 151 -15.27 10.72 10.17
C VAL A 151 -14.33 10.09 11.19
N GLY A 152 -14.89 9.65 12.32
CA GLY A 152 -14.08 9.16 13.43
C GLY A 152 -13.38 10.28 14.20
N ASN A 153 -12.64 9.88 15.23
CA ASN A 153 -11.77 10.73 16.01
C ASN A 153 -10.39 10.04 16.14
N PRO A 154 -9.38 10.66 16.78
CA PRO A 154 -8.03 10.10 16.85
C PRO A 154 -7.91 8.74 17.57
N VAL A 155 -8.95 8.28 18.27
CA VAL A 155 -8.95 7.02 19.05
C VAL A 155 -10.05 6.04 18.66
N ALA A 156 -10.98 6.41 17.77
CA ALA A 156 -12.09 5.57 17.35
C ALA A 156 -12.54 5.89 15.92
N SER A 157 -12.78 4.85 15.12
CA SER A 157 -13.40 4.94 13.80
C SER A 157 -14.91 4.96 13.88
N GLN A 158 -15.56 5.69 12.96
CA GLN A 158 -17.00 5.58 12.72
C GLN A 158 -17.33 5.02 11.35
N SER A 159 -18.56 4.56 11.21
CA SER A 159 -19.10 4.06 9.96
C SER A 159 -20.34 4.82 9.49
N VAL A 160 -20.60 4.73 8.20
CA VAL A 160 -21.88 5.06 7.58
C VAL A 160 -22.57 3.76 7.22
N ILE A 161 -23.71 3.49 7.86
CA ILE A 161 -24.47 2.26 7.75
C ILE A 161 -25.61 2.47 6.76
N LEU A 162 -25.72 1.59 5.77
CA LEU A 162 -26.80 1.60 4.78
C LEU A 162 -27.86 0.57 5.17
N ILE A 163 -29.12 0.97 5.30
CA ILE A 163 -30.23 0.07 5.62
C ILE A 163 -31.40 0.20 4.63
N ASN A 164 -32.28 -0.80 4.65
CA ASN A 164 -33.56 -0.80 3.92
C ASN A 164 -33.47 -0.48 2.43
N GLY A 165 -32.41 -0.97 1.76
CA GLY A 165 -32.20 -0.78 0.32
C GLY A 165 -31.31 0.39 -0.06
N ALA A 166 -30.72 1.10 0.91
CA ALA A 166 -29.79 2.19 0.62
C ALA A 166 -28.53 1.65 -0.09
N GLN A 167 -28.08 2.36 -1.13
CA GLN A 167 -26.95 1.96 -1.96
C GLN A 167 -25.87 3.04 -1.95
N ALA A 168 -24.61 2.65 -1.78
CA ALA A 168 -23.48 3.57 -1.71
C ALA A 168 -23.35 4.46 -2.96
N LYS A 169 -23.65 3.91 -4.15
CA LYS A 169 -23.64 4.65 -5.43
C LYS A 169 -24.60 5.86 -5.47
N ASN A 170 -25.57 5.94 -4.55
CA ASN A 170 -26.54 7.03 -4.45
C ASN A 170 -26.22 8.01 -3.30
N VAL A 171 -25.06 7.89 -2.66
CA VAL A 171 -24.61 8.77 -1.58
C VAL A 171 -23.49 9.67 -2.11
N TYR A 172 -23.66 10.98 -1.98
CA TYR A 172 -22.72 11.98 -2.49
C TYR A 172 -22.30 12.96 -1.40
N TRP A 173 -21.00 13.23 -1.31
CA TRP A 173 -20.41 14.17 -0.36
C TRP A 173 -19.69 15.28 -1.11
N TYR A 174 -20.22 16.49 -1.02
CA TYR A 174 -19.54 17.72 -1.37
C TYR A 174 -18.74 18.21 -0.16
N VAL A 175 -17.43 18.39 -0.35
CA VAL A 175 -16.51 18.85 0.70
C VAL A 175 -15.72 20.05 0.20
N GLY A 176 -16.06 21.24 0.68
CA GLY A 176 -15.51 22.52 0.23
C GLY A 176 -14.03 22.73 0.57
N SER A 177 -13.46 21.93 1.46
CA SER A 177 -12.02 21.84 1.72
C SER A 177 -11.53 20.39 1.72
N ALA A 178 -11.04 19.86 2.84
CA ALA A 178 -10.45 18.53 2.96
C ALA A 178 -11.37 17.56 3.72
N ALA A 179 -11.25 16.27 3.43
CA ALA A 179 -11.91 15.21 4.18
C ALA A 179 -10.89 14.37 4.97
N THR A 180 -11.20 14.05 6.22
CA THR A 180 -10.42 13.16 7.08
C THR A 180 -11.30 11.97 7.46
N ILE A 181 -10.93 10.78 7.00
CA ILE A 181 -11.71 9.55 7.17
C ILE A 181 -10.97 8.61 8.12
N ASN A 182 -11.55 8.40 9.29
CA ASN A 182 -11.13 7.43 10.31
C ASN A 182 -9.63 7.45 10.57
N GLY A 183 -9.11 8.57 11.09
CA GLY A 183 -7.68 8.72 11.40
C GLY A 183 -7.12 7.65 12.34
N ALA A 184 -7.95 7.00 13.16
CA ALA A 184 -7.59 5.87 14.03
C ALA A 184 -7.55 4.49 13.31
N GLY A 185 -7.77 4.45 12.00
CA GLY A 185 -7.95 3.19 11.25
C GLY A 185 -9.28 2.51 11.55
N GLY A 186 -9.73 1.61 10.66
CA GLY A 186 -11.02 0.93 10.79
C GLY A 186 -12.22 1.71 10.23
N GLY A 187 -13.42 1.15 10.44
CA GLY A 187 -14.69 1.74 10.04
C GLY A 187 -14.96 1.71 8.53
N THR A 188 -16.20 2.00 8.16
CA THR A 188 -16.65 1.99 6.76
C THR A 188 -17.29 3.32 6.37
N MET A 189 -16.69 4.02 5.43
CA MET A 189 -17.27 5.17 4.75
C MET A 189 -18.02 4.71 3.49
N VAL A 190 -19.07 5.42 3.10
CA VAL A 190 -19.86 5.09 1.89
C VAL A 190 -20.11 6.31 1.02
N GLY A 191 -20.15 6.11 -0.29
CA GLY A 191 -20.51 7.13 -1.26
C GLY A 191 -19.35 7.70 -2.06
N THR A 192 -19.70 8.61 -2.97
CA THR A 192 -18.74 9.39 -3.74
C THR A 192 -18.38 10.65 -2.96
N ILE A 193 -17.13 10.77 -2.55
CA ILE A 193 -16.59 11.96 -1.89
C ILE A 193 -15.86 12.80 -2.93
N ILE A 194 -16.31 14.05 -3.10
CA ILE A 194 -15.63 15.03 -3.94
C ILE A 194 -15.16 16.19 -3.06
N ALA A 195 -13.85 16.24 -2.80
CA ALA A 195 -13.21 17.26 -1.98
C ALA A 195 -12.49 18.28 -2.86
N SER A 196 -12.65 19.57 -2.56
CA SER A 196 -11.90 20.60 -3.29
C SER A 196 -10.40 20.49 -3.01
N ALA A 197 -10.04 20.24 -1.75
CA ALA A 197 -8.69 20.00 -1.31
C ALA A 197 -8.42 18.48 -1.22
N GLY A 198 -7.52 18.08 -0.32
CA GLY A 198 -7.06 16.70 -0.21
C GLY A 198 -7.97 15.83 0.65
N MET A 199 -7.68 14.54 0.67
CA MET A 199 -8.35 13.60 1.58
C MET A 199 -7.35 12.69 2.27
N THR A 200 -7.62 12.35 3.52
CA THR A 200 -6.81 11.40 4.29
C THR A 200 -7.67 10.24 4.76
N PHE A 201 -7.16 9.02 4.58
CA PHE A 201 -7.74 7.80 5.11
C PHE A 201 -6.74 7.18 6.08
N SER A 202 -7.15 7.01 7.33
CA SER A 202 -6.28 6.51 8.39
C SER A 202 -5.03 7.38 8.61
N THR A 203 -4.19 6.97 9.56
CA THR A 203 -2.88 7.57 9.82
C THR A 203 -1.82 6.50 9.99
N SER A 204 -0.55 6.87 9.80
CA SER A 204 0.58 5.92 9.82
C SER A 204 0.63 5.14 11.13
N GLY A 205 0.93 3.84 11.03
CA GLY A 205 0.98 2.91 12.17
C GLY A 205 -0.35 2.24 12.53
N ASN A 206 -1.48 2.65 11.94
CA ASN A 206 -2.75 1.94 12.15
C ASN A 206 -2.83 0.68 11.30
N LEU A 207 -3.07 -0.46 11.93
CA LEU A 207 -3.22 -1.76 11.27
C LEU A 207 -4.66 -2.06 10.83
N ASN A 208 -5.64 -1.39 11.45
CA ASN A 208 -7.05 -1.60 11.12
C ASN A 208 -7.38 -0.97 9.77
N VAL A 209 -7.91 -1.79 8.85
CA VAL A 209 -8.25 -1.32 7.50
C VAL A 209 -9.42 -0.35 7.52
N THR A 210 -9.21 0.82 6.91
CA THR A 210 -10.29 1.79 6.65
C THR A 210 -10.93 1.47 5.31
N THR A 211 -12.25 1.31 5.26
CA THR A 211 -12.97 0.97 4.02
C THR A 211 -13.74 2.17 3.48
N LEU A 212 -13.66 2.41 2.17
CA LEU A 212 -14.61 3.24 1.43
C LEU A 212 -15.35 2.39 0.41
N ASN A 213 -16.67 2.26 0.56
CA ASN A 213 -17.54 1.77 -0.49
C ASN A 213 -18.02 2.94 -1.34
N GLY A 214 -17.31 3.23 -2.42
CA GLY A 214 -17.56 4.36 -3.29
C GLY A 214 -16.27 4.92 -3.87
N LYS A 215 -16.22 6.25 -4.04
CA LYS A 215 -15.17 6.91 -4.82
C LYS A 215 -14.55 8.07 -4.04
N ALA A 216 -13.25 8.25 -4.17
CA ALA A 216 -12.50 9.33 -3.55
C ALA A 216 -11.90 10.24 -4.65
N LEU A 217 -12.52 11.40 -4.88
CA LEU A 217 -12.10 12.38 -5.87
C LEU A 217 -11.63 13.68 -5.18
N ALA A 218 -10.34 13.98 -5.24
CA ALA A 218 -9.76 15.25 -4.78
C ALA A 218 -9.48 16.14 -6.00
N LEU A 219 -10.00 17.36 -6.02
CA LEU A 219 -9.91 18.22 -7.21
C LEU A 219 -8.50 18.79 -7.43
N PHE A 220 -7.91 19.36 -6.38
CA PHE A 220 -6.66 20.14 -6.52
C PHE A 220 -5.47 19.55 -5.77
N ALA A 221 -5.71 18.85 -4.66
CA ALA A 221 -4.65 18.34 -3.77
C ALA A 221 -4.61 16.80 -3.76
N SER A 222 -3.78 16.24 -2.88
CA SER A 222 -3.50 14.81 -2.84
C SER A 222 -4.51 14.02 -2.03
N ILE A 223 -4.54 12.71 -2.26
CA ILE A 223 -5.18 11.75 -1.38
C ILE A 223 -4.09 10.93 -0.69
N THR A 224 -4.13 10.83 0.63
CA THR A 224 -3.19 10.02 1.42
C THR A 224 -3.93 8.88 2.10
N MET A 225 -3.39 7.67 2.00
CA MET A 225 -3.99 6.45 2.53
C MET A 225 -3.00 5.64 3.36
N VAL A 226 -3.52 4.99 4.40
CA VAL A 226 -2.82 3.95 5.17
C VAL A 226 -3.79 2.80 5.36
N ASN A 227 -3.42 1.60 4.88
CA ASN A 227 -4.21 0.38 5.03
C ASN A 227 -5.68 0.64 4.70
N THR A 228 -5.93 1.07 3.46
CA THR A 228 -7.25 1.55 3.03
C THR A 228 -7.77 0.72 1.85
N VAL A 229 -9.01 0.29 1.93
CA VAL A 229 -9.70 -0.41 0.84
C VAL A 229 -10.72 0.51 0.19
N ILE A 230 -10.63 0.69 -1.13
CA ILE A 230 -11.58 1.49 -1.91
C ILE A 230 -12.33 0.58 -2.88
N ASN A 231 -13.65 0.46 -2.71
CA ASN A 231 -14.54 -0.35 -3.54
C ASN A 231 -15.42 0.52 -4.42
N SER A 232 -15.02 0.73 -5.68
CA SER A 232 -15.61 1.77 -6.54
C SER A 232 -17.00 1.46 -7.10
N ASP A 233 -17.40 0.19 -7.10
CA ASP A 233 -18.75 -0.28 -7.43
C ASP A 233 -19.73 -0.07 -6.25
N GLY A 234 -19.21 0.28 -5.07
CA GLY A 234 -19.97 0.47 -3.85
C GLY A 234 -20.34 -0.84 -3.16
N ILE A 235 -19.79 -1.97 -3.59
CA ILE A 235 -19.99 -3.29 -2.98
C ILE A 235 -18.78 -3.56 -2.08
N SER A 236 -19.03 -3.88 -0.80
CA SER A 236 -17.97 -4.37 0.07
C SER A 236 -17.43 -5.68 -0.50
N VAL A 237 -16.22 -5.65 -1.06
CA VAL A 237 -15.43 -6.87 -1.22
C VAL A 237 -14.67 -7.15 0.06
N VAL A 238 -14.42 -8.43 0.30
CA VAL A 238 -13.72 -8.91 1.49
C VAL A 238 -12.38 -8.18 1.59
N GLU A 239 -12.04 -7.70 2.79
CA GLU A 239 -10.77 -7.05 3.10
C GLU A 239 -9.62 -7.86 2.46
N PRO A 240 -8.68 -7.23 1.73
CA PRO A 240 -7.55 -7.96 1.16
C PRO A 240 -6.86 -8.67 2.32
N GLU A 241 -6.79 -10.00 2.24
CA GLU A 241 -5.99 -10.75 3.19
C GLU A 241 -4.59 -10.14 3.16
N ALA A 242 -4.02 -9.91 4.35
CA ALA A 242 -2.69 -9.37 4.46
C ALA A 242 -1.78 -10.16 3.54
N VAL A 243 -1.17 -9.48 2.56
CA VAL A 243 -0.05 -10.07 1.84
C VAL A 243 0.95 -10.36 2.96
N VAL A 244 1.12 -11.65 3.28
CA VAL A 244 2.18 -12.09 4.16
C VAL A 244 3.44 -11.88 3.34
N VAL A 245 3.89 -10.63 3.25
CA VAL A 245 5.24 -10.33 2.80
C VAL A 245 6.10 -11.13 3.77
N PRO A 246 6.87 -12.14 3.32
CA PRO A 246 7.74 -12.84 4.23
C PRO A 246 8.59 -11.75 4.86
N VAL A 247 8.43 -11.54 6.17
CA VAL A 247 9.34 -10.68 6.90
C VAL A 247 10.69 -11.33 6.68
N VAL A 248 11.50 -10.72 5.84
CA VAL A 248 12.85 -11.15 5.56
C VAL A 248 13.65 -10.79 6.80
N SER A 249 13.51 -11.57 7.85
CA SER A 249 14.25 -11.39 9.09
C SER A 249 15.72 -11.53 8.76
N SER A 250 16.48 -10.43 8.85
CA SER A 250 17.92 -10.50 8.77
C SER A 250 18.46 -11.15 10.04
N ILE A 251 19.06 -12.33 9.90
CA ILE A 251 19.78 -12.99 11.00
C ILE A 251 21.25 -12.65 10.82
N THR A 252 21.82 -11.92 11.78
CA THR A 252 23.27 -11.69 11.86
C THR A 252 23.88 -12.72 12.79
N VAL A 253 24.90 -13.43 12.33
CA VAL A 253 25.58 -14.47 13.10
C VAL A 253 27.08 -14.15 13.18
N THR A 254 27.59 -13.96 14.39
CA THR A 254 29.01 -13.67 14.66
C THR A 254 29.63 -14.81 15.48
N GLY A 255 30.76 -15.36 15.00
CA GLY A 255 31.49 -16.43 15.68
C GLY A 255 32.94 -16.03 15.95
N SER A 256 33.27 -15.67 17.20
CA SER A 256 34.65 -15.29 17.60
C SER A 256 35.35 -16.31 18.52
N THR A 257 34.66 -17.39 18.93
CA THR A 257 35.27 -18.50 19.69
C THR A 257 34.66 -19.86 19.29
N ALA A 258 35.42 -20.94 19.47
CA ALA A 258 35.24 -22.29 18.90
C ALA A 258 33.99 -23.09 19.34
N SER A 259 32.80 -22.50 19.32
CA SER A 259 31.53 -23.22 19.32
C SER A 259 30.97 -23.23 17.90
N ALA A 260 30.61 -24.40 17.38
CA ALA A 260 30.13 -24.55 16.01
C ALA A 260 28.88 -23.69 15.77
N VAL A 261 28.92 -22.86 14.73
CA VAL A 261 27.81 -22.01 14.32
C VAL A 261 27.16 -22.63 13.09
N VAL A 262 25.85 -22.93 13.17
CA VAL A 262 25.08 -23.59 12.09
C VAL A 262 23.80 -22.81 11.75
N PRO A 263 23.85 -21.68 11.03
CA PRO A 263 22.66 -21.03 10.52
C PRO A 263 22.09 -21.77 9.30
N VAL A 264 20.76 -21.86 9.25
CA VAL A 264 20.00 -22.40 8.10
C VAL A 264 18.97 -21.37 7.67
N VAL A 265 18.95 -21.02 6.38
CA VAL A 265 17.86 -20.23 5.75
C VAL A 265 16.97 -21.16 4.97
N ALA A 266 15.65 -20.99 5.11
CA ALA A 266 14.65 -21.52 4.18
C ALA A 266 13.74 -20.39 3.69
N GLY A 267 13.57 -20.27 2.37
CA GLY A 267 12.68 -19.26 1.75
C GLY A 267 13.43 -18.05 1.18
N GLY A 268 12.82 -16.85 1.17
CA GLY A 268 13.40 -15.62 0.59
C GLY A 268 14.17 -14.71 1.57
N GLY A 269 14.75 -15.30 2.62
CA GLY A 269 15.48 -14.66 3.74
C GLY A 269 16.75 -13.90 3.36
N PHE A 270 17.33 -13.14 4.29
CA PHE A 270 18.69 -12.55 4.18
C PHE A 270 19.50 -12.93 5.42
N ILE A 271 20.69 -13.51 5.28
CA ILE A 271 21.61 -13.79 6.39
C ILE A 271 22.96 -13.14 6.16
N ILE A 272 23.53 -12.57 7.24
CA ILE A 272 24.92 -12.11 7.29
C ILE A 272 25.70 -13.01 8.26
N VAL A 273 26.79 -13.59 7.78
CA VAL A 273 27.69 -14.44 8.57
C VAL A 273 29.06 -13.78 8.64
N GLN A 274 29.59 -13.64 9.85
CA GLN A 274 30.95 -13.19 10.10
C GLN A 274 31.73 -14.27 10.86
N ASN A 275 32.75 -14.85 10.23
CA ASN A 275 33.60 -15.89 10.82
C ASN A 275 35.03 -15.38 11.09
N ASP A 276 35.28 -14.97 12.32
CA ASP A 276 36.57 -14.38 12.73
C ASP A 276 37.53 -15.40 13.37
N GLY A 277 37.23 -16.72 13.33
CA GLY A 277 38.14 -17.73 13.91
C GLY A 277 37.57 -19.12 14.23
N GLY A 278 36.27 -19.35 14.06
CA GLY A 278 35.60 -20.61 14.41
C GLY A 278 35.42 -21.58 13.24
N LEU A 279 34.88 -22.78 13.54
CA LEU A 279 34.24 -23.62 12.52
C LEU A 279 32.83 -23.08 12.26
N VAL A 280 32.57 -22.68 11.02
CA VAL A 280 31.26 -22.20 10.58
C VAL A 280 30.73 -23.12 9.50
N THR A 281 29.48 -23.57 9.66
CA THR A 281 28.76 -24.33 8.63
C THR A 281 27.50 -23.58 8.26
N VAL A 282 27.31 -23.23 7.00
CA VAL A 282 26.14 -22.47 6.52
C VAL A 282 25.43 -23.26 5.45
N THR A 283 24.10 -23.26 5.49
CA THR A 283 23.27 -23.89 4.46
C THR A 283 22.21 -22.93 3.94
N GLU A 284 22.19 -22.75 2.62
CA GLU A 284 21.16 -22.02 1.88
C GLU A 284 20.17 -23.00 1.24
N THR A 285 18.89 -22.79 1.53
CA THR A 285 17.76 -23.45 0.88
C THR A 285 16.73 -22.38 0.50
N GLY A 286 16.08 -22.52 -0.65
CA GLY A 286 15.06 -21.58 -1.12
C GLY A 286 15.60 -20.52 -2.08
N ILE A 287 15.11 -19.28 -2.00
CA ILE A 287 15.42 -18.18 -2.95
C ILE A 287 16.11 -17.01 -2.23
N GLY A 288 16.65 -17.24 -1.04
CA GLY A 288 17.16 -16.21 -0.13
C GLY A 288 18.57 -15.78 -0.46
N THR A 289 19.11 -14.83 0.30
CA THR A 289 20.50 -14.39 0.19
C THR A 289 21.28 -14.71 1.45
N ILE A 290 22.51 -15.22 1.29
CA ILE A 290 23.51 -15.35 2.35
C ILE A 290 24.76 -14.58 1.95
N ALA A 291 25.22 -13.67 2.81
CA ALA A 291 26.50 -12.99 2.71
C ALA A 291 27.43 -13.49 3.83
N ILE A 292 28.62 -13.98 3.47
CA ILE A 292 29.60 -14.54 4.39
C ILE A 292 30.92 -13.77 4.27
N ASP A 293 31.40 -13.22 5.37
CA ASP A 293 32.78 -12.75 5.53
C ASP A 293 33.55 -13.74 6.43
N ASN A 294 34.61 -14.34 5.89
CA ASN A 294 35.39 -15.39 6.53
C ASN A 294 36.85 -14.94 6.72
N ASP A 295 37.18 -14.57 7.96
CA ASP A 295 38.41 -13.84 8.33
C ASP A 295 39.44 -14.66 9.12
N GLY A 296 39.10 -15.84 9.67
CA GLY A 296 40.06 -16.56 10.54
C GLY A 296 39.86 -18.05 10.80
N GLY A 297 38.87 -18.71 10.19
CA GLY A 297 38.48 -20.09 10.56
C GLY A 297 38.14 -21.04 9.38
N ILE A 298 37.68 -22.26 9.72
CA ILE A 298 37.20 -23.25 8.74
C ILE A 298 35.76 -22.89 8.35
N LEU A 299 35.47 -22.86 7.06
CA LEU A 299 34.13 -22.62 6.52
C LEU A 299 33.65 -23.84 5.72
N THR A 300 32.42 -24.28 6.01
CA THR A 300 31.67 -25.18 5.12
C THR A 300 30.39 -24.47 4.70
N ALA A 301 30.27 -24.09 3.43
CA ALA A 301 29.09 -23.44 2.88
C ALA A 301 28.40 -24.36 1.88
N THR A 302 27.10 -24.58 2.05
CA THR A 302 26.31 -25.45 1.17
C THR A 302 25.11 -24.69 0.62
N ASN A 303 25.00 -24.58 -0.71
CA ASN A 303 23.79 -24.13 -1.36
C ASN A 303 23.04 -25.33 -1.97
N THR A 304 21.77 -25.45 -1.62
CA THR A 304 20.82 -26.43 -2.17
C THR A 304 19.58 -25.74 -2.75
N GLY A 305 19.48 -24.41 -2.64
CA GLY A 305 18.40 -23.58 -3.15
C GLY A 305 18.72 -22.89 -4.48
N ASP A 306 17.77 -22.05 -4.90
CA ASP A 306 17.80 -21.16 -6.06
C ASP A 306 18.16 -19.71 -5.66
N GLY A 307 18.71 -19.51 -4.47
CA GLY A 307 19.05 -18.21 -3.89
C GLY A 307 20.41 -17.67 -4.32
N THR A 308 20.95 -16.73 -3.54
CA THR A 308 22.28 -16.14 -3.76
C THR A 308 23.16 -16.35 -2.54
N MET A 309 24.37 -16.87 -2.75
CA MET A 309 25.39 -17.01 -1.71
C MET A 309 26.67 -16.28 -2.12
N THR A 310 27.10 -15.31 -1.32
CA THR A 310 28.36 -14.59 -1.52
C THR A 310 29.30 -14.89 -0.37
N ILE A 311 30.53 -15.30 -0.68
CA ILE A 311 31.57 -15.63 0.30
C ILE A 311 32.79 -14.76 0.02
N ASN A 312 33.18 -13.91 0.96
CA ASN A 312 34.47 -13.22 0.95
C ASN A 312 35.38 -13.88 1.98
N SER A 313 36.38 -14.63 1.53
CA SER A 313 37.28 -15.36 2.40
C SER A 313 38.70 -14.83 2.30
N ASN A 314 39.19 -14.22 3.39
CA ASN A 314 40.62 -13.95 3.59
C ASN A 314 41.27 -14.90 4.62
N ALA A 315 40.49 -15.85 5.16
CA ALA A 315 40.91 -16.79 6.18
C ALA A 315 42.09 -17.70 5.78
N THR A 316 42.77 -18.22 6.81
CA THR A 316 43.84 -19.21 6.73
C THR A 316 43.36 -20.66 6.95
N GLY A 317 42.07 -20.87 7.22
CA GLY A 317 41.47 -22.20 7.38
C GLY A 317 40.89 -22.75 6.07
N THR A 318 40.63 -24.06 6.02
CA THR A 318 40.00 -24.70 4.85
C THR A 318 38.61 -24.14 4.59
N VAL A 319 38.33 -23.83 3.31
CA VAL A 319 37.00 -23.44 2.84
C VAL A 319 36.47 -24.53 1.92
N THR A 320 35.31 -25.10 2.29
CA THR A 320 34.57 -26.06 1.47
C THR A 320 33.25 -25.44 1.04
N VAL A 321 33.02 -25.33 -0.26
CA VAL A 321 31.78 -24.81 -0.84
C VAL A 321 31.13 -25.91 -1.65
N THR A 322 29.87 -26.23 -1.35
CA THR A 322 29.08 -27.21 -2.10
C THR A 322 27.87 -26.50 -2.69
N ASN A 323 27.73 -26.53 -4.02
CA ASN A 323 26.52 -26.04 -4.69
C ASN A 323 25.83 -27.21 -5.42
N THR A 324 24.60 -27.47 -5.01
CA THR A 324 23.74 -28.57 -5.51
C THR A 324 22.38 -28.07 -5.96
N GLY A 325 22.04 -26.80 -5.68
CA GLY A 325 20.85 -26.12 -6.19
C GLY A 325 21.16 -25.27 -7.42
N ASN A 326 20.18 -24.49 -7.90
CA ASN A 326 20.33 -23.60 -9.07
C ASN A 326 20.64 -22.15 -8.68
N GLY A 327 20.99 -21.93 -7.40
CA GLY A 327 21.30 -20.61 -6.87
C GLY A 327 22.71 -20.17 -7.24
N ASN A 328 22.89 -18.85 -7.35
CA ASN A 328 24.16 -18.24 -7.70
C ASN A 328 25.11 -18.23 -6.49
N VAL A 329 26.27 -18.87 -6.62
CA VAL A 329 27.30 -18.90 -5.58
C VAL A 329 28.55 -18.16 -6.08
N THR A 330 28.92 -17.09 -5.36
CA THR A 330 30.13 -16.29 -5.62
C THR A 330 31.13 -16.47 -4.48
N VAL A 331 32.38 -16.81 -4.81
CA VAL A 331 33.47 -16.96 -3.84
C VAL A 331 34.63 -16.03 -4.21
N ASN A 332 34.90 -15.06 -3.35
CA ASN A 332 36.03 -14.15 -3.44
C ASN A 332 37.09 -14.58 -2.42
N ALA A 333 38.25 -15.03 -2.90
CA ALA A 333 39.31 -15.56 -2.06
C ALA A 333 40.58 -14.72 -2.16
N THR A 334 41.07 -14.24 -1.02
CA THR A 334 42.33 -13.48 -0.93
C THR A 334 43.33 -14.08 0.08
N GLY A 335 42.92 -15.11 0.82
CA GLY A 335 43.76 -15.89 1.77
C GLY A 335 44.57 -17.02 1.11
N SER A 336 45.49 -17.63 1.87
CA SER A 336 46.60 -18.47 1.35
C SER A 336 46.41 -20.01 1.47
N GLU A 337 45.20 -20.54 1.58
CA GLU A 337 44.97 -22.01 1.68
C GLU A 337 43.96 -22.55 0.65
N VAL A 338 43.91 -23.88 0.52
CA VAL A 338 43.10 -24.59 -0.50
C VAL A 338 41.59 -24.37 -0.30
N ILE A 339 40.92 -23.91 -1.35
CA ILE A 339 39.45 -23.83 -1.44
C ILE A 339 38.96 -25.01 -2.27
N THR A 340 38.10 -25.83 -1.67
CA THR A 340 37.44 -26.95 -2.36
C THR A 340 36.03 -26.56 -2.73
N ILE A 341 35.72 -26.56 -4.03
CA ILE A 341 34.37 -26.29 -4.54
C ILE A 341 33.85 -27.57 -5.19
N THR A 342 32.69 -28.04 -4.76
CA THR A 342 31.96 -29.13 -5.40
C THR A 342 30.67 -28.55 -5.98
N HIS A 343 30.53 -28.59 -7.29
CA HIS A 343 29.35 -28.08 -8.00
C HIS A 343 28.67 -29.21 -8.77
N THR A 344 27.37 -29.38 -8.55
CA THR A 344 26.54 -30.38 -9.23
C THR A 344 25.19 -29.83 -9.71
N GLY A 345 24.95 -28.51 -9.54
CA GLY A 345 23.80 -27.76 -10.07
C GLY A 345 24.00 -27.29 -11.52
N ASP A 346 23.21 -26.34 -12.00
CA ASP A 346 23.36 -25.74 -13.34
C ASP A 346 24.52 -24.71 -13.44
N ASP A 347 24.88 -24.26 -14.64
CA ASP A 347 26.17 -23.61 -14.96
C ASP A 347 26.40 -22.19 -14.37
N ASP A 348 25.60 -21.73 -13.40
CA ASP A 348 25.64 -20.36 -12.84
C ASP A 348 26.65 -20.20 -11.68
N PHE A 349 27.93 -20.55 -11.90
CA PHE A 349 29.02 -20.36 -10.93
C PHE A 349 30.09 -19.37 -11.45
N VAL A 350 30.41 -18.32 -10.67
CA VAL A 350 31.40 -17.30 -11.03
C VAL A 350 32.56 -17.28 -10.02
N TYR A 351 33.79 -17.49 -10.50
CA TYR A 351 35.04 -17.38 -9.73
C TYR A 351 35.94 -16.28 -10.32
N PRO A 352 36.58 -15.42 -9.52
CA PRO A 352 37.55 -14.47 -10.05
C PRO A 352 38.81 -15.22 -10.51
N ILE A 353 39.22 -14.94 -11.75
CA ILE A 353 40.50 -15.40 -12.30
C ILE A 353 41.61 -14.72 -11.48
N LEU A 354 42.41 -15.50 -10.75
CA LEU A 354 43.61 -14.97 -10.09
C LEU A 354 44.57 -14.41 -11.16
N PRO A 355 45.24 -13.27 -10.91
CA PRO A 355 46.25 -12.73 -11.82
C PRO A 355 47.45 -13.68 -12.00
#